data_AF-A0A2V9G5C8-F1
#
_entry.id   AF-A0A2V9G5C8-F1
#
_cell.length_a   1.000
_cell.length_b   1.000
_cell.length_c   1.000
_cell.angle_alpha   90.00
_cell.angle_beta   90.00
_cell.angle_gamma   90.00
#
_symmetry.space_group_name_H-M   'P 1'
#
loop_
_entity.id
_entity.type
_entity.pdbx_description
1 polymer ?
#
loop_
_entity_poly.entity_id
_entity_poly.type
_entity_poly.pdbx_seq_one_letter_code
_entity_poly.pdbx_strand_id
1 'polypeptide(L)'
;MSIMEKNPMRRAENLPLCGLGLLIGLSSSVATVYAHDVRASAKVLPAPAAATAKPGPVPGISGQGKMRFRVLYTSEHLPEEARKVLVKAHGGFAVDRRPGRGETYFALPGVGILEISADLRSIRVLNTPDPMKNVNLHDTTIWYDPQDGSPYLVFPANDAGKVFTTTLDGKLVHILDAPTAEDEFEEPEIHDYFLGGGNFAPTDVEYLGGLYYITTGYSKLDFVLTARILRSSPFEAIWNDLAFGGKGQVPGKFGTAHGITVAPGGRRLDISDRPHSRIERFTRYGHYISSLEMPTGSLPCDIDYLGHYAIVASLDGPDPSKGAPIYILEDNKLISTIMPKEDLGLGNFRHNHNAVLQKVGNKFYIIVQAWDPGDFAILEQVIQ
;
A
#
# COMPACT_ATOMS: atom_id res chain seq x y z
N MET A 1 51.14 4.12 -27.27
CA MET A 1 52.55 4.32 -26.87
C MET A 1 52.72 5.81 -26.56
N SER A 2 53.03 6.13 -25.30
CA SER A 2 53.42 7.43 -24.69
C SER A 2 52.54 8.67 -24.97
N ILE A 3 51.66 9.13 -24.07
CA ILE A 3 51.91 9.85 -22.79
C ILE A 3 52.81 11.09 -22.96
N MET A 4 52.24 12.30 -22.81
CA MET A 4 52.50 13.26 -21.72
C MET A 4 52.06 14.68 -22.13
N GLU A 5 51.15 15.28 -21.36
CA GLU A 5 51.32 16.68 -20.95
C GLU A 5 50.61 16.90 -19.62
N LYS A 6 51.42 17.16 -18.58
CA LYS A 6 51.01 17.71 -17.29
C LYS A 6 51.36 19.18 -17.30
N ASN A 7 50.47 20.04 -16.81
CA ASN A 7 50.83 21.38 -16.38
C ASN A 7 50.34 21.63 -14.94
N PRO A 8 51.11 22.28 -14.04
CA PRO A 8 50.83 22.27 -12.61
C PRO A 8 50.48 23.64 -11.98
N MET A 9 49.98 23.55 -10.74
CA MET A 9 50.14 24.47 -9.60
C MET A 9 49.28 25.75 -9.41
N ARG A 10 48.50 25.69 -8.30
CA ARG A 10 48.46 26.57 -7.10
C ARG A 10 48.03 28.05 -7.23
N ARG A 11 47.03 28.42 -6.40
CA ARG A 11 47.25 29.19 -5.15
C ARG A 11 46.02 29.22 -4.24
N ALA A 12 46.29 29.35 -2.94
CA ALA A 12 45.35 29.42 -1.84
C ALA A 12 45.36 30.83 -1.20
N GLU A 13 44.37 31.04 -0.32
CA GLU A 13 44.28 31.98 0.82
C GLU A 13 43.70 33.40 0.57
N ASN A 14 42.54 33.69 1.22
CA ASN A 14 42.45 34.64 2.35
C ASN A 14 41.03 34.65 3.01
N LEU A 15 41.02 34.50 4.35
CA LEU A 15 39.95 34.76 5.35
C LEU A 15 40.01 36.26 5.79
N PRO A 16 39.27 36.80 6.81
CA PRO A 16 37.91 36.60 7.34
C PRO A 16 37.17 37.93 7.76
N LEU A 17 35.99 37.78 8.42
CA LEU A 17 35.59 38.39 9.73
C LEU A 17 34.38 39.37 9.81
N CYS A 18 33.39 38.92 10.60
CA CYS A 18 32.53 39.59 11.60
C CYS A 18 31.70 40.85 11.33
N GLY A 19 30.45 40.79 11.82
CA GLY A 19 29.63 41.95 12.18
C GLY A 19 28.31 41.55 12.85
N LEU A 20 28.34 41.34 14.17
CA LEU A 20 27.20 41.15 15.07
C LEU A 20 26.66 42.54 15.49
N GLY A 21 25.34 42.74 15.50
CA GLY A 21 24.71 43.96 16.02
C GLY A 21 23.29 43.70 16.49
N LEU A 22 23.06 43.90 17.80
CA LEU A 22 21.84 43.67 18.57
C LEU A 22 21.46 45.00 19.28
N LEU A 23 20.16 45.36 19.37
CA LEU A 23 19.49 46.26 20.36
C LEU A 23 18.05 46.55 19.88
N ILE A 24 16.97 45.98 20.47
CA ILE A 24 16.14 46.41 21.63
C ILE A 24 15.44 47.79 21.48
N GLY A 25 14.10 47.82 21.64
CA GLY A 25 13.37 49.02 22.08
C GLY A 25 11.86 49.05 21.78
N LEU A 26 11.03 48.96 22.83
CA LEU A 26 9.56 49.01 22.85
C LEU A 26 8.94 50.42 22.65
N SER A 27 7.70 50.49 22.16
CA SER A 27 6.51 51.06 22.86
C SER A 27 5.46 51.74 21.94
N SER A 28 4.23 51.72 22.43
CA SER A 28 2.93 51.87 21.78
C SER A 28 2.44 53.32 21.64
N SER A 29 1.49 53.58 20.73
CA SER A 29 0.53 54.69 20.81
C SER A 29 -0.73 54.39 19.99
N VAL A 30 -1.87 54.77 20.57
CA VAL A 30 -3.27 54.44 20.24
C VAL A 30 -3.97 55.64 19.59
N ALA A 31 -4.97 55.39 18.71
CA ALA A 31 -6.24 56.15 18.55
C ALA A 31 -6.92 55.85 17.19
N THR A 32 -8.25 55.83 16.94
CA THR A 32 -9.50 55.63 17.70
C THR A 32 -10.64 55.44 16.65
N VAL A 33 -11.46 54.39 16.81
CA VAL A 33 -12.93 54.24 16.60
C VAL A 33 -13.63 54.78 15.33
N TYR A 34 -14.40 53.89 14.66
CA TYR A 34 -15.86 54.05 14.51
C TYR A 34 -16.58 52.70 14.62
N ALA A 35 -17.55 52.67 15.53
CA ALA A 35 -18.42 51.55 15.86
C ALA A 35 -19.63 51.50 14.92
N HIS A 36 -20.18 50.29 14.70
CA HIS A 36 -21.62 50.10 14.61
C HIS A 36 -22.00 48.78 15.26
N ASP A 37 -22.64 48.92 16.43
CA ASP A 37 -23.34 47.89 17.16
C ASP A 37 -24.81 47.93 16.72
N VAL A 38 -25.37 46.78 16.32
CA VAL A 38 -26.83 46.57 16.28
C VAL A 38 -27.11 45.23 16.92
N ARG A 39 -27.45 45.27 18.21
CA ARG A 39 -28.19 44.22 18.91
C ARG A 39 -29.48 43.91 18.17
N ALA A 40 -29.62 42.65 17.73
CA ALA A 40 -30.90 42.05 17.42
C ALA A 40 -31.04 40.72 18.16
N SER A 41 -32.19 40.60 18.83
CA SER A 41 -32.64 39.60 19.78
C SER A 41 -32.26 38.14 19.50
N ALA A 42 -31.65 37.49 20.49
CA ALA A 42 -31.47 36.05 20.54
C ALA A 42 -32.84 35.34 20.70
N LYS A 43 -33.30 34.67 19.65
CA LYS A 43 -34.32 33.63 19.75
C LYS A 43 -33.66 32.37 20.30
N VAL A 44 -34.16 31.86 21.43
CA VAL A 44 -33.78 30.56 21.99
C VAL A 44 -34.17 29.48 20.97
N LEU A 45 -33.16 28.82 20.40
CA LEU A 45 -33.35 27.60 19.60
C LEU A 45 -33.54 26.42 20.57
N PRO A 46 -34.46 25.47 20.28
CA PRO A 46 -34.64 24.31 21.12
C PRO A 46 -33.39 23.42 21.07
N ALA A 47 -33.10 22.78 22.22
CA ALA A 47 -31.97 21.87 22.38
C ALA A 47 -31.94 20.80 21.28
N PRO A 48 -30.74 20.38 20.80
CA PRO A 48 -30.64 19.30 19.85
C PRO A 48 -31.22 18.02 20.47
N ALA A 49 -32.06 17.34 19.69
CA ALA A 49 -32.56 16.02 20.01
C ALA A 49 -31.40 15.10 20.40
N ALA A 50 -31.62 14.27 21.43
CA ALA A 50 -30.64 13.34 21.96
C ALA A 50 -29.93 12.59 20.83
N ALA A 51 -28.62 12.80 20.73
CA ALA A 51 -27.77 11.96 19.91
C ALA A 51 -27.99 10.52 20.37
N THR A 52 -28.55 9.68 19.51
CA THR A 52 -28.63 8.24 19.73
C THR A 52 -27.22 7.76 20.05
N ALA A 53 -27.03 7.24 21.26
CA ALA A 53 -25.74 6.74 21.73
C ALA A 53 -25.18 5.77 20.68
N LYS A 54 -23.93 5.98 20.27
CA LYS A 54 -23.22 5.00 19.44
C LYS A 54 -23.26 3.66 20.18
N PRO A 55 -23.73 2.56 19.56
CA PRO A 55 -23.68 1.25 20.19
C PRO A 55 -22.27 0.99 20.69
N GLY A 56 -22.13 0.60 21.96
CA GLY A 56 -20.85 0.23 22.53
C GLY A 56 -20.25 -1.00 21.83
N PRO A 57 -18.96 -1.29 22.05
CA PRO A 57 -18.31 -2.48 21.52
C PRO A 57 -19.12 -3.74 21.88
N VAL A 58 -19.40 -4.59 20.89
CA VAL A 58 -20.03 -5.90 21.11
C VAL A 58 -18.94 -6.95 20.94
N PRO A 59 -18.62 -7.74 21.97
CA PRO A 59 -17.60 -8.78 21.85
C PRO A 59 -17.84 -9.68 20.63
N GLY A 60 -16.81 -9.90 19.81
CA GLY A 60 -16.90 -10.70 18.58
C GLY A 60 -17.45 -9.96 17.36
N ILE A 61 -17.73 -8.66 17.47
CA ILE A 61 -18.08 -7.78 16.33
C ILE A 61 -17.21 -6.53 16.39
N SER A 62 -16.57 -6.20 15.27
CA SER A 62 -15.76 -5.00 15.12
C SER A 62 -16.31 -4.07 14.05
N GLY A 63 -15.97 -2.79 14.12
CA GLY A 63 -16.42 -1.76 13.17
C GLY A 63 -17.64 -0.97 13.60
N GLN A 64 -18.05 -0.03 12.75
CA GLN A 64 -19.11 0.94 13.00
C GLN A 64 -20.11 1.01 11.84
N GLY A 65 -21.32 1.52 12.14
CA GLY A 65 -22.38 1.72 11.15
C GLY A 65 -22.76 0.45 10.39
N LYS A 66 -22.88 0.55 9.06
CA LYS A 66 -23.13 -0.59 8.16
C LYS A 66 -21.91 -1.50 7.97
N MET A 67 -20.70 -1.02 8.29
CA MET A 67 -19.44 -1.72 8.06
C MET A 67 -18.95 -2.38 9.35
N ARG A 68 -19.76 -3.32 9.85
CA ARG A 68 -19.46 -4.12 11.04
C ARG A 68 -19.24 -5.56 10.65
N PHE A 69 -18.25 -6.20 11.24
CA PHE A 69 -17.79 -7.52 10.81
C PHE A 69 -17.61 -8.45 12.01
N ARG A 70 -17.81 -9.74 11.75
CA ARG A 70 -17.49 -10.83 12.67
C ARG A 70 -16.64 -11.87 11.93
N VAL A 71 -15.94 -12.73 12.67
CA VAL A 71 -15.14 -13.81 12.07
C VAL A 71 -16.07 -14.81 11.38
N LEU A 72 -15.80 -15.11 10.11
CA LEU A 72 -16.43 -16.21 9.37
C LEU A 72 -15.52 -17.44 9.36
N TYR A 73 -14.27 -17.25 8.92
CA TYR A 73 -13.25 -18.30 8.86
C TYR A 73 -11.94 -17.79 9.47
N THR A 74 -11.23 -18.69 10.13
CA THR A 74 -9.85 -18.50 10.56
C THR A 74 -8.91 -19.30 9.66
N SER A 75 -7.62 -19.29 9.98
CA SER A 75 -6.60 -20.12 9.34
C SER A 75 -6.88 -21.62 9.38
N GLU A 76 -7.79 -22.11 10.23
CA GLU A 76 -8.22 -23.51 10.20
C GLU A 76 -8.92 -23.92 8.90
N HIS A 77 -9.40 -22.94 8.14
CA HIS A 77 -10.01 -23.17 6.82
C HIS A 77 -8.98 -23.32 5.68
N LEU A 78 -7.70 -23.07 5.96
CA LEU A 78 -6.63 -23.23 4.99
C LEU A 78 -6.27 -24.73 4.80
N PRO A 79 -5.78 -25.11 3.60
CA PRO A 79 -5.18 -26.43 3.39
C PRO A 79 -4.11 -26.77 4.43
N GLU A 80 -3.92 -28.06 4.73
CA GLU A 80 -2.99 -28.49 5.77
C GLU A 80 -1.54 -28.01 5.51
N GLU A 81 -1.06 -28.07 4.25
CA GLU A 81 0.26 -27.55 3.92
C GLU A 81 0.41 -26.05 4.18
N ALA A 82 -0.65 -25.27 3.96
CA ALA A 82 -0.66 -23.82 4.19
C ALA A 82 -0.58 -23.48 5.68
N ARG A 83 -1.35 -24.19 6.52
CA ARG A 83 -1.33 -24.01 7.99
C ARG A 83 0.07 -24.24 8.57
N LYS A 84 0.84 -25.19 8.03
CA LYS A 84 2.21 -25.50 8.48
C LYS A 84 3.22 -24.37 8.26
N VAL A 85 2.98 -23.51 7.27
CA VAL A 85 3.90 -22.42 6.90
C VAL A 85 3.34 -21.03 7.20
N LEU A 86 2.09 -20.94 7.68
CA LEU A 86 1.37 -19.68 7.82
C LEU A 86 2.09 -18.64 8.69
N VAL A 87 2.90 -19.06 9.66
CA VAL A 87 3.74 -18.16 10.47
C VAL A 87 4.71 -17.32 9.62
N LYS A 88 5.01 -17.74 8.38
CA LYS A 88 5.83 -17.04 7.39
C LYS A 88 5.02 -16.17 6.42
N ALA A 89 3.71 -16.05 6.60
CA ALA A 89 2.85 -15.25 5.73
C ALA A 89 3.32 -13.79 5.73
N HIS A 90 3.55 -13.25 4.53
CA HIS A 90 4.04 -11.90 4.30
C HIS A 90 3.73 -11.54 2.85
N GLY A 91 2.45 -11.58 2.50
CA GLY A 91 1.90 -11.45 1.16
C GLY A 91 0.69 -10.51 1.14
N GLY A 92 0.06 -10.39 -0.03
CA GLY A 92 -1.20 -9.70 -0.19
C GLY A 92 -2.17 -10.47 -1.08
N PHE A 93 -3.20 -9.78 -1.56
CA PHE A 93 -4.35 -10.42 -2.18
C PHE A 93 -4.72 -9.77 -3.51
N ALA A 94 -4.92 -10.58 -4.53
CA ALA A 94 -5.50 -10.16 -5.80
C ALA A 94 -6.90 -10.75 -5.97
N VAL A 95 -7.91 -9.89 -6.16
CA VAL A 95 -9.30 -10.33 -6.35
C VAL A 95 -9.66 -10.26 -7.83
N ASP A 96 -10.14 -11.36 -8.43
CA ASP A 96 -10.68 -11.34 -9.79
C ASP A 96 -12.02 -10.58 -9.83
N ARG A 97 -11.96 -9.29 -10.19
CA ARG A 97 -13.10 -8.37 -10.22
C ARG A 97 -13.95 -8.46 -11.49
N ARG A 98 -13.65 -9.37 -12.43
CA ARG A 98 -14.44 -9.51 -13.67
C ARG A 98 -15.89 -9.93 -13.36
N PRO A 99 -16.87 -9.53 -14.18
CA PRO A 99 -18.26 -9.96 -13.99
C PRO A 99 -18.40 -11.49 -13.90
N GLY A 100 -19.09 -11.96 -12.87
CA GLY A 100 -19.30 -13.40 -12.62
C GLY A 100 -18.10 -14.13 -12.00
N ARG A 101 -17.02 -13.41 -11.69
CA ARG A 101 -15.84 -13.92 -10.97
C ARG A 101 -15.86 -13.44 -9.51
N GLY A 102 -14.85 -13.82 -8.76
CA GLY A 102 -14.63 -13.39 -7.38
C GLY A 102 -13.56 -14.21 -6.68
N GLU A 103 -12.82 -15.03 -7.40
CA GLU A 103 -11.70 -15.77 -6.85
C GLU A 103 -10.64 -14.80 -6.33
N THR A 104 -10.06 -15.11 -5.18
CA THR A 104 -9.03 -14.28 -4.56
C THR A 104 -7.74 -15.08 -4.46
N TYR A 105 -6.64 -14.51 -4.91
CA TYR A 105 -5.34 -15.14 -5.01
C TYR A 105 -4.38 -14.53 -4.00
N PHE A 106 -3.57 -15.37 -3.37
CA PHE A 106 -2.47 -14.96 -2.50
C PHE A 106 -1.39 -16.03 -2.52
N ALA A 107 -0.25 -15.78 -1.87
CA ALA A 107 0.81 -16.76 -1.78
C ALA A 107 1.37 -16.91 -0.37
N LEU A 108 1.96 -18.09 -0.11
CA LEU A 108 2.68 -18.40 1.12
C LEU A 108 4.03 -19.05 0.80
N PRO A 109 5.14 -18.56 1.39
CA PRO A 109 6.45 -19.19 1.24
C PRO A 109 6.44 -20.66 1.69
N GLY A 110 6.90 -21.55 0.80
CA GLY A 110 6.92 -23.01 0.99
C GLY A 110 5.71 -23.76 0.42
N VAL A 111 4.62 -23.05 0.11
CA VAL A 111 3.41 -23.63 -0.49
C VAL A 111 3.21 -23.11 -1.91
N GLY A 112 3.37 -21.81 -2.12
CA GLY A 112 3.12 -21.14 -3.39
C GLY A 112 1.77 -20.43 -3.40
N ILE A 113 1.15 -20.35 -4.56
CA ILE A 113 -0.09 -19.62 -4.83
C ILE A 113 -1.29 -20.44 -4.31
N LEU A 114 -2.20 -19.74 -3.64
CA LEU A 114 -3.48 -20.23 -3.20
C LEU A 114 -4.60 -19.43 -3.86
N GLU A 115 -5.70 -20.13 -4.16
CA GLU A 115 -6.94 -19.54 -4.66
C GLU A 115 -8.06 -19.79 -3.65
N ILE A 116 -8.73 -18.71 -3.23
CA ILE A 116 -9.97 -18.71 -2.48
C ILE A 116 -11.12 -18.64 -3.50
N SER A 117 -12.09 -19.55 -3.41
CA SER A 117 -13.25 -19.55 -4.31
C SER A 117 -14.10 -18.29 -4.16
N ALA A 118 -14.83 -17.93 -5.22
CA ALA A 118 -15.65 -16.71 -5.25
C ALA A 118 -16.76 -16.65 -4.18
N ASP A 119 -17.21 -17.80 -3.67
CA ASP A 119 -18.15 -17.91 -2.56
C ASP A 119 -17.47 -17.96 -1.18
N LEU A 120 -16.14 -17.88 -1.16
CA LEU A 120 -15.25 -17.93 0.01
C LEU A 120 -15.25 -19.26 0.76
N ARG A 121 -15.88 -20.32 0.22
CA ARG A 121 -16.08 -21.59 0.93
C ARG A 121 -14.94 -22.57 0.78
N SER A 122 -14.08 -22.41 -0.21
CA SER A 122 -12.97 -23.33 -0.46
C SER A 122 -11.69 -22.58 -0.77
N ILE A 123 -10.58 -23.15 -0.34
CA ILE A 123 -9.24 -22.65 -0.61
C ILE A 123 -8.44 -23.82 -1.17
N ARG A 124 -7.80 -23.63 -2.32
CA ARG A 124 -6.97 -24.65 -2.95
C ARG A 124 -5.59 -24.12 -3.27
N VAL A 125 -4.59 -24.99 -3.22
CA VAL A 125 -3.23 -24.69 -3.67
C VAL A 125 -3.17 -24.86 -5.18
N LEU A 126 -2.55 -23.90 -5.86
CA LEU A 126 -2.29 -23.95 -7.30
C LEU A 126 -0.88 -24.49 -7.56
N ASN A 127 -0.67 -25.02 -8.75
CA ASN A 127 0.68 -25.35 -9.18
C ASN A 127 1.54 -24.08 -9.19
N THR A 128 2.63 -24.08 -8.43
CA THR A 128 3.53 -22.93 -8.31
C THR A 128 4.95 -23.36 -8.63
N PRO A 129 5.60 -22.78 -9.66
CA PRO A 129 6.96 -23.15 -10.05
C PRO A 129 8.00 -22.92 -8.94
N ASP A 130 9.03 -23.75 -8.93
CA ASP A 130 10.09 -23.74 -7.90
C ASP A 130 10.76 -22.37 -7.67
N PRO A 131 11.03 -21.53 -8.70
CA PRO A 131 11.61 -20.20 -8.48
C PRO A 131 10.76 -19.27 -7.62
N MET A 132 9.45 -19.53 -7.55
CA MET A 132 8.49 -18.71 -6.79
C MET A 132 8.13 -19.34 -5.45
N LYS A 133 8.11 -20.66 -5.36
CA LYS A 133 7.47 -21.39 -4.26
C LYS A 133 8.05 -21.08 -2.88
N ASN A 134 9.36 -20.84 -2.80
CA ASN A 134 10.08 -20.71 -1.54
C ASN A 134 10.53 -19.28 -1.22
N VAL A 135 10.32 -18.33 -2.13
CA VAL A 135 10.67 -16.92 -1.93
C VAL A 135 9.49 -16.16 -1.33
N ASN A 136 9.76 -14.97 -0.81
CA ASN A 136 8.73 -14.13 -0.23
C ASN A 136 7.97 -13.34 -1.31
N LEU A 137 6.89 -13.93 -1.83
CA LEU A 137 5.94 -13.24 -2.72
C LEU A 137 5.13 -12.22 -1.91
N HIS A 138 5.64 -10.99 -1.90
CA HIS A 138 5.39 -10.01 -0.85
C HIS A 138 4.03 -9.31 -0.96
N ASP A 139 3.51 -9.18 -2.17
CA ASP A 139 2.13 -8.75 -2.44
C ASP A 139 1.64 -9.42 -3.73
N THR A 140 0.44 -9.08 -4.22
CA THR A 140 -0.10 -9.62 -5.47
C THR A 140 -1.12 -8.68 -6.10
N THR A 141 -0.95 -8.38 -7.39
CA THR A 141 -2.00 -7.77 -8.22
C THR A 141 -2.52 -8.75 -9.27
N ILE A 142 -3.74 -8.48 -9.76
CA ILE A 142 -4.32 -9.10 -10.94
C ILE A 142 -4.64 -8.03 -11.96
N TRP A 143 -4.27 -8.28 -13.22
CA TRP A 143 -4.67 -7.44 -14.34
C TRP A 143 -5.06 -8.28 -15.54
N TYR A 144 -5.66 -7.61 -16.51
CA TYR A 144 -6.23 -8.24 -17.69
C TYR A 144 -5.67 -7.56 -18.93
N ASP A 145 -5.18 -8.33 -19.88
CA ASP A 145 -4.68 -7.80 -21.12
C ASP A 145 -5.81 -7.06 -21.87
N PRO A 146 -5.64 -5.77 -22.20
CA PRO A 146 -6.66 -5.00 -22.91
C PRO A 146 -6.92 -5.49 -24.34
N GLN A 147 -6.04 -6.31 -24.93
CA GLN A 147 -6.18 -6.82 -26.29
C GLN A 147 -7.10 -8.04 -26.37
N ASP A 148 -6.99 -8.98 -25.42
CA ASP A 148 -7.70 -10.26 -25.48
C ASP A 148 -8.45 -10.63 -24.17
N GLY A 149 -8.28 -9.86 -23.09
CA GLY A 149 -8.89 -10.11 -21.78
C GLY A 149 -8.20 -11.19 -20.95
N SER A 150 -7.03 -11.68 -21.38
CA SER A 150 -6.25 -12.69 -20.67
C SER A 150 -5.83 -12.20 -19.28
N PRO A 151 -6.15 -12.94 -18.20
CA PRO A 151 -5.81 -12.56 -16.84
C PRO A 151 -4.39 -12.99 -16.44
N TYR A 152 -3.71 -12.14 -15.68
CA TYR A 152 -2.39 -12.41 -15.13
C TYR A 152 -2.33 -12.03 -13.64
N LEU A 153 -1.63 -12.85 -12.86
CA LEU A 153 -1.20 -12.50 -11.50
C LEU A 153 0.23 -12.03 -11.53
N VAL A 154 0.56 -11.04 -10.71
CA VAL A 154 1.92 -10.49 -10.61
C VAL A 154 2.34 -10.50 -9.15
N PHE A 155 3.52 -11.05 -8.88
CA PHE A 155 4.06 -11.25 -7.54
C PHE A 155 5.45 -10.62 -7.43
N PRO A 156 5.61 -9.47 -6.76
CA PRO A 156 6.92 -9.00 -6.34
C PRO A 156 7.50 -9.93 -5.28
N ALA A 157 8.78 -10.25 -5.42
CA ALA A 157 9.55 -11.02 -4.45
C ALA A 157 10.70 -10.17 -3.93
N ASN A 158 10.49 -9.56 -2.77
CA ASN A 158 11.42 -8.60 -2.17
C ASN A 158 12.78 -9.23 -1.81
N ASP A 159 12.79 -10.48 -1.34
CA ASP A 159 13.99 -11.22 -0.96
C ASP A 159 14.76 -11.79 -2.15
N ALA A 160 14.04 -12.15 -3.22
CA ALA A 160 14.62 -12.64 -4.48
C ALA A 160 15.07 -11.51 -5.42
N GLY A 161 14.57 -10.28 -5.22
CA GLY A 161 14.79 -9.15 -6.12
C GLY A 161 14.23 -9.42 -7.52
N LYS A 162 12.97 -9.85 -7.60
CA LYS A 162 12.30 -10.22 -8.84
C LYS A 162 10.82 -9.84 -8.82
N VAL A 163 10.23 -9.70 -10.00
CA VAL A 163 8.77 -9.67 -10.17
C VAL A 163 8.37 -10.82 -11.07
N PHE A 164 7.51 -11.71 -10.58
CA PHE A 164 7.00 -12.86 -11.32
C PHE A 164 5.64 -12.55 -11.91
N THR A 165 5.37 -13.00 -13.14
CA THR A 165 4.03 -12.94 -13.74
C THR A 165 3.57 -14.35 -14.08
N THR A 166 2.36 -14.72 -13.66
CA THR A 166 1.74 -16.01 -13.95
C THR A 166 0.38 -15.84 -14.59
N THR A 167 -0.11 -16.87 -15.25
CA THR A 167 -1.55 -17.06 -15.49
C THR A 167 -2.27 -17.39 -14.18
N LEU A 168 -3.62 -17.37 -14.18
CA LEU A 168 -4.42 -17.68 -12.98
C LEU A 168 -4.32 -19.14 -12.51
N ASP A 169 -3.89 -20.07 -13.36
CA ASP A 169 -3.64 -21.47 -12.98
C ASP A 169 -2.22 -21.69 -12.44
N GLY A 170 -1.43 -20.62 -12.29
CA GLY A 170 -0.12 -20.63 -11.65
C GLY A 170 1.06 -20.92 -12.58
N LYS A 171 0.84 -21.01 -13.91
CA LYS A 171 1.95 -21.12 -14.86
C LYS A 171 2.73 -19.81 -14.92
N LEU A 172 4.02 -19.86 -14.59
CA LEU A 172 4.96 -18.76 -14.76
C LEU A 172 5.15 -18.44 -16.25
N VAL A 173 4.92 -17.19 -16.62
CA VAL A 173 5.07 -16.70 -18.00
C VAL A 173 6.16 -15.66 -18.16
N HIS A 174 6.57 -14.98 -17.09
CA HIS A 174 7.63 -13.98 -17.13
C HIS A 174 8.31 -13.80 -15.76
N ILE A 175 9.60 -13.48 -15.80
CA ILE A 175 10.39 -13.01 -14.65
C ILE A 175 10.98 -11.66 -15.07
N LEU A 176 10.68 -10.61 -14.33
CA LEU A 176 11.39 -9.34 -14.43
C LEU A 176 12.48 -9.33 -13.36
N ASP A 177 13.73 -9.32 -13.80
CA ASP A 177 14.90 -9.21 -12.93
C ASP A 177 15.14 -7.76 -12.50
N ALA A 178 15.98 -7.59 -11.47
CA ALA A 178 16.43 -6.28 -11.01
C ALA A 178 16.98 -5.42 -12.17
N PRO A 179 16.81 -4.08 -12.12
CA PRO A 179 17.46 -3.20 -13.09
C PRO A 179 18.98 -3.38 -13.08
N THR A 180 19.57 -3.18 -14.24
CA THR A 180 21.00 -3.30 -14.52
C THR A 180 21.58 -1.96 -14.92
N ALA A 181 22.89 -1.93 -15.17
CA ALA A 181 23.59 -0.78 -15.72
C ALA A 181 23.08 -0.34 -17.10
N GLU A 182 22.44 -1.23 -17.84
CA GLU A 182 21.94 -0.98 -19.20
C GLU A 182 20.56 -0.33 -19.20
N ASP A 183 19.87 -0.35 -18.05
CA ASP A 183 18.55 0.25 -17.89
C ASP A 183 18.70 1.74 -17.57
N GLU A 184 18.09 2.58 -18.41
CA GLU A 184 18.10 4.02 -18.27
C GLU A 184 16.82 4.50 -17.56
N PHE A 185 17.00 5.33 -16.53
CA PHE A 185 15.92 5.99 -15.81
C PHE A 185 16.08 7.51 -15.93
N GLU A 186 14.98 8.26 -15.89
CA GLU A 186 15.00 9.72 -15.91
C GLU A 186 15.75 10.31 -14.70
N GLU A 187 15.74 9.59 -13.58
CA GLU A 187 16.37 9.98 -12.33
C GLU A 187 17.78 9.35 -12.20
N PRO A 188 18.86 10.16 -12.27
CA PRO A 188 20.24 9.63 -12.27
C PRO A 188 20.61 8.85 -11.01
N GLU A 189 19.98 9.18 -9.86
CA GLU A 189 20.25 8.50 -8.59
C GLU A 189 19.83 7.02 -8.61
N ILE A 190 18.88 6.64 -9.46
CA ILE A 190 18.47 5.25 -9.65
C ILE A 190 19.59 4.48 -10.36
N HIS A 191 20.16 5.07 -11.42
CA HIS A 191 21.26 4.48 -12.15
C HIS A 191 22.49 4.28 -11.25
N ASP A 192 22.89 5.33 -10.51
CA ASP A 192 24.01 5.27 -9.56
C ASP A 192 23.78 4.20 -8.47
N TYR A 193 22.53 4.06 -8.00
CA TYR A 193 22.17 3.07 -7.00
C TYR A 193 22.39 1.64 -7.49
N PHE A 194 21.89 1.27 -8.67
CA PHE A 194 22.05 -0.08 -9.21
C PHE A 194 23.47 -0.35 -9.71
N LEU A 195 24.15 0.64 -10.32
CA LEU A 195 25.58 0.56 -10.62
C LEU A 195 26.43 0.29 -9.36
N GLY A 196 26.05 0.91 -8.25
CA GLY A 196 26.69 0.74 -6.94
C GLY A 196 26.39 -0.61 -6.27
N GLY A 197 25.64 -1.52 -6.91
CA GLY A 197 25.24 -2.80 -6.35
C GLY A 197 24.08 -2.70 -5.35
N GLY A 198 23.26 -1.66 -5.45
CA GLY A 198 22.04 -1.50 -4.67
C GLY A 198 21.07 -2.66 -4.88
N ASN A 199 20.38 -3.09 -3.81
CA ASN A 199 19.42 -4.18 -3.89
C ASN A 199 18.10 -3.71 -4.51
N PHE A 200 17.52 -4.54 -5.38
CA PHE A 200 16.13 -4.43 -5.78
C PHE A 200 15.28 -5.26 -4.80
N ALA A 201 14.41 -4.59 -4.04
CA ALA A 201 13.53 -5.23 -3.07
C ALA A 201 12.09 -4.71 -3.28
N PRO A 202 11.39 -5.23 -4.31
CA PRO A 202 10.05 -4.77 -4.64
C PRO A 202 9.05 -5.19 -3.57
N THR A 203 8.19 -4.28 -3.14
CA THR A 203 7.17 -4.52 -2.11
C THR A 203 5.80 -4.76 -2.73
N ASP A 204 5.45 -4.07 -3.79
CA ASP A 204 4.18 -4.27 -4.49
C ASP A 204 4.31 -3.91 -5.97
N VAL A 205 3.38 -4.38 -6.81
CA VAL A 205 3.31 -4.11 -8.24
C VAL A 205 1.87 -3.82 -8.63
N GLU A 206 1.67 -2.81 -9.45
CA GLU A 206 0.37 -2.51 -10.03
C GLU A 206 0.46 -2.31 -11.55
N TYR A 207 -0.58 -2.71 -12.27
CA TYR A 207 -0.70 -2.50 -13.71
C TYR A 207 -1.54 -1.27 -14.05
N LEU A 208 -1.01 -0.37 -14.89
CA LEU A 208 -1.81 0.70 -15.47
C LEU A 208 -1.33 1.11 -16.87
N GLY A 209 -2.15 0.78 -17.87
CA GLY A 209 -2.00 1.31 -19.23
C GLY A 209 -0.71 0.87 -19.92
N GLY A 210 -0.35 -0.42 -19.78
CA GLY A 210 0.83 -1.03 -20.40
C GLY A 210 2.12 -0.94 -19.57
N LEU A 211 2.05 -0.36 -18.37
CA LEU A 211 3.18 -0.30 -17.44
C LEU A 211 2.86 -1.08 -16.17
N TYR A 212 3.86 -1.77 -15.65
CA TYR A 212 3.97 -2.10 -14.23
C TYR A 212 4.56 -0.90 -13.48
N TYR A 213 3.99 -0.62 -12.32
CA TYR A 213 4.51 0.34 -11.33
C TYR A 213 4.90 -0.45 -10.10
N ILE A 214 6.16 -0.37 -9.72
CA ILE A 214 6.78 -1.28 -8.77
C ILE A 214 7.32 -0.45 -7.62
N THR A 215 6.71 -0.56 -6.44
CA THR A 215 7.23 0.07 -5.22
C THR A 215 8.45 -0.70 -4.72
N THR A 216 9.46 0.02 -4.24
CA THR A 216 10.73 -0.58 -3.78
C THR A 216 11.05 -0.22 -2.33
N GLY A 217 10.04 -0.14 -1.46
CA GLY A 217 10.17 0.46 -0.13
C GLY A 217 11.16 -0.19 0.82
N TYR A 218 11.59 -1.43 0.56
CA TYR A 218 12.62 -2.12 1.32
C TYR A 218 14.04 -1.94 0.78
N SER A 219 14.19 -1.17 -0.30
CA SER A 219 15.48 -0.67 -0.76
C SER A 219 15.79 0.67 -0.09
N LYS A 220 17.07 1.10 -0.13
CA LYS A 220 17.43 2.46 0.29
C LYS A 220 16.99 3.54 -0.70
N LEU A 221 16.63 3.12 -1.92
CA LEU A 221 16.16 3.98 -2.99
C LEU A 221 14.73 4.47 -2.69
N ASP A 222 13.81 3.54 -2.39
CA ASP A 222 12.40 3.80 -2.05
C ASP A 222 11.66 4.59 -3.15
N PHE A 223 11.96 4.26 -4.41
CA PHE A 223 11.30 4.79 -5.60
C PHE A 223 10.17 3.86 -6.05
N VAL A 224 9.23 4.43 -6.82
CA VAL A 224 8.40 3.65 -7.73
C VAL A 224 9.14 3.56 -9.06
N LEU A 225 9.51 2.36 -9.45
CA LEU A 225 10.10 2.06 -10.76
C LEU A 225 9.00 1.62 -11.72
N THR A 226 9.19 1.81 -13.03
CA THR A 226 8.24 1.31 -14.02
C THR A 226 8.86 0.33 -15.00
N ALA A 227 8.07 -0.64 -15.43
CA ALA A 227 8.44 -1.57 -16.50
C ALA A 227 7.34 -1.60 -17.55
N ARG A 228 7.70 -1.57 -18.83
CA ARG A 228 6.77 -1.59 -19.96
C ARG A 228 6.53 -3.01 -20.42
N ILE A 229 5.26 -3.39 -20.49
CA ILE A 229 4.82 -4.64 -21.12
C ILE A 229 4.82 -4.42 -22.63
N LEU A 230 5.66 -5.17 -23.36
CA LEU A 230 5.77 -5.07 -24.81
C LEU A 230 4.75 -5.98 -25.51
N ARG A 231 4.49 -7.15 -24.93
CA ARG A 231 3.51 -8.14 -25.38
C ARG A 231 3.23 -9.15 -24.27
N SER A 232 2.06 -9.77 -24.31
CA SER A 232 1.60 -10.78 -23.33
C SER A 232 1.78 -12.23 -23.80
N SER A 233 2.04 -12.44 -25.09
CA SER A 233 2.24 -13.76 -25.70
C SER A 233 3.22 -13.72 -26.88
N PRO A 234 4.45 -14.28 -26.75
CA PRO A 234 5.08 -14.64 -25.47
C PRO A 234 5.26 -13.40 -24.62
N PHE A 235 5.12 -13.55 -23.30
CA PHE A 235 5.17 -12.43 -22.37
C PHE A 235 6.55 -11.77 -22.38
N GLU A 236 6.61 -10.46 -22.49
CA GLU A 236 7.84 -9.67 -22.44
C GLU A 236 7.58 -8.32 -21.78
N ALA A 237 8.40 -7.99 -20.79
CA ALA A 237 8.47 -6.66 -20.20
C ALA A 237 9.92 -6.19 -20.05
N ILE A 238 10.14 -4.89 -20.19
CA ILE A 238 11.45 -4.24 -20.04
C ILE A 238 11.33 -3.06 -19.06
N TRP A 239 12.42 -2.66 -18.42
CA TRP A 239 12.42 -1.44 -17.61
C TRP A 239 12.07 -0.22 -18.47
N ASN A 240 11.44 0.77 -17.84
CA ASN A 240 11.00 2.00 -18.47
C ASN A 240 11.59 3.19 -17.72
N ASP A 241 11.92 4.24 -18.46
CA ASP A 241 12.58 5.46 -17.99
C ASP A 241 11.87 6.16 -16.81
N LEU A 242 10.54 6.19 -16.83
CA LEU A 242 9.71 6.78 -15.79
C LEU A 242 9.96 6.11 -14.44
N ALA A 243 10.39 6.91 -13.48
CA ALA A 243 10.41 6.57 -12.07
C ALA A 243 10.06 7.82 -11.26
N PHE A 244 9.52 7.64 -10.06
CA PHE A 244 9.13 8.77 -9.23
C PHE A 244 9.10 8.40 -7.75
N GLY A 245 8.98 9.43 -6.91
CA GLY A 245 9.01 9.26 -5.46
C GLY A 245 10.43 9.33 -4.92
N GLY A 246 10.84 8.32 -4.15
CA GLY A 246 12.13 8.27 -3.47
C GLY A 246 12.04 8.54 -1.98
N LYS A 247 13.11 8.19 -1.27
CA LYS A 247 13.19 8.35 0.20
C LYS A 247 13.02 9.81 0.61
N GLY A 248 12.19 10.07 1.62
CA GLY A 248 12.04 11.40 2.20
C GLY A 248 10.77 11.58 3.03
N GLN A 249 10.62 12.76 3.61
CA GLN A 249 9.52 13.10 4.54
C GLN A 249 8.47 14.05 3.93
N VAL A 250 8.84 14.71 2.82
CA VAL A 250 8.00 15.73 2.17
C VAL A 250 6.90 15.06 1.33
N PRO A 251 5.84 15.79 0.93
CA PRO A 251 4.82 15.24 0.04
C PRO A 251 5.41 14.67 -1.24
N GLY A 252 4.95 13.48 -1.64
CA GLY A 252 5.43 12.77 -2.82
C GLY A 252 6.77 12.05 -2.61
N LYS A 253 7.28 11.99 -1.38
CA LYS A 253 8.42 11.15 -0.97
C LYS A 253 7.97 10.13 0.08
N PHE A 254 8.75 9.06 0.24
CA PHE A 254 8.35 7.91 1.05
C PHE A 254 9.31 7.64 2.21
N GLY A 255 8.72 7.20 3.33
CA GLY A 255 9.45 6.57 4.42
C GLY A 255 9.57 5.06 4.20
N THR A 256 8.60 4.47 3.52
CA THR A 256 8.59 3.11 2.96
C THR A 256 7.38 3.05 2.02
N ALA A 257 7.61 3.18 0.70
CA ALA A 257 6.59 2.95 -0.31
C ALA A 257 6.24 1.46 -0.29
N HIS A 258 5.06 1.12 0.23
CA HIS A 258 4.69 -0.27 0.46
C HIS A 258 3.77 -0.81 -0.64
N GLY A 259 2.44 -0.80 -0.42
CA GLY A 259 1.43 -1.16 -1.41
C GLY A 259 1.18 -0.05 -2.42
N ILE A 260 0.75 -0.42 -3.61
CA ILE A 260 0.36 0.46 -4.72
C ILE A 260 -0.90 -0.09 -5.38
N THR A 261 -1.91 0.77 -5.52
CA THR A 261 -3.18 0.39 -6.17
C THR A 261 -3.64 1.46 -7.13
N VAL A 262 -4.20 1.07 -8.28
CA VAL A 262 -4.94 1.98 -9.17
C VAL A 262 -6.26 2.37 -8.52
N ALA A 263 -6.42 3.65 -8.20
CA ALA A 263 -7.67 4.16 -7.66
C ALA A 263 -8.82 4.08 -8.69
N PRO A 264 -10.10 4.00 -8.24
CA PRO A 264 -11.26 3.94 -9.12
C PRO A 264 -11.24 5.03 -10.19
N GLY A 265 -11.57 4.62 -11.43
CA GLY A 265 -11.51 5.48 -12.60
C GLY A 265 -10.18 5.45 -13.37
N GLY A 266 -9.18 4.69 -12.92
CA GLY A 266 -8.06 4.26 -13.76
C GLY A 266 -7.07 5.37 -14.16
N ARG A 267 -6.95 6.43 -13.34
CA ARG A 267 -6.13 7.61 -13.68
C ARG A 267 -5.11 8.00 -12.60
N ARG A 268 -5.21 7.40 -11.42
CA ARG A 268 -4.45 7.76 -10.23
C ARG A 268 -3.91 6.50 -9.56
N LEU A 269 -2.68 6.59 -9.09
CA LEU A 269 -2.01 5.59 -8.28
C LEU A 269 -2.03 6.06 -6.84
N ASP A 270 -2.43 5.17 -5.93
CA ASP A 270 -2.46 5.39 -4.50
C ASP A 270 -1.41 4.46 -3.87
N ILE A 271 -0.47 5.04 -3.13
CA ILE A 271 0.72 4.33 -2.64
C ILE A 271 0.81 4.52 -1.13
N SER A 272 0.93 3.43 -0.39
CA SER A 272 1.09 3.48 1.06
C SER A 272 2.47 4.01 1.43
N ASP A 273 2.50 5.18 2.07
CA ASP A 273 3.69 5.72 2.70
C ASP A 273 3.67 5.36 4.19
N ARG A 274 4.15 4.14 4.46
CA ARG A 274 3.88 3.44 5.71
C ARG A 274 4.30 4.24 6.95
N PRO A 275 5.54 4.74 7.10
CA PRO A 275 5.97 5.41 8.33
C PRO A 275 5.38 6.80 8.55
N HIS A 276 4.81 7.41 7.50
CA HIS A 276 4.22 8.74 7.57
C HIS A 276 2.70 8.71 7.74
N SER A 277 2.10 7.54 7.98
CA SER A 277 0.66 7.39 8.21
C SER A 277 -0.20 8.01 7.09
N ARG A 278 0.17 7.82 5.83
CA ARG A 278 -0.57 8.40 4.69
C ARG A 278 -0.54 7.51 3.46
N ILE A 279 -1.51 7.73 2.58
CA ILE A 279 -1.53 7.22 1.21
C ILE A 279 -1.19 8.37 0.27
N GLU A 280 -0.05 8.29 -0.42
CA GLU A 280 0.38 9.27 -1.40
C GLU A 280 -0.27 9.02 -2.75
N ARG A 281 -0.70 10.08 -3.42
CA ARG A 281 -1.46 9.98 -4.68
C ARG A 281 -0.70 10.60 -5.83
N PHE A 282 -0.59 9.84 -6.90
CA PHE A 282 0.15 10.23 -8.08
C PHE A 282 -0.69 10.07 -9.34
N THR A 283 -0.40 10.87 -10.35
CA THR A 283 -0.85 10.60 -11.70
C THR A 283 -0.14 9.36 -12.25
N ARG A 284 -0.65 8.79 -13.34
CA ARG A 284 0.06 7.73 -14.10
C ARG A 284 1.44 8.16 -14.65
N TYR A 285 1.79 9.45 -14.57
CA TYR A 285 3.06 9.99 -15.03
C TYR A 285 4.00 10.33 -13.86
N GLY A 286 3.74 9.83 -12.65
CA GLY A 286 4.59 10.06 -11.50
C GLY A 286 4.49 11.44 -10.85
N HIS A 287 3.63 12.34 -11.36
CA HIS A 287 3.38 13.63 -10.70
C HIS A 287 2.54 13.45 -9.44
N TYR A 288 3.03 13.97 -8.32
CA TYR A 288 2.30 14.03 -7.05
C TYR A 288 1.03 14.90 -7.18
N ILE A 289 -0.07 14.44 -6.56
CA ILE A 289 -1.36 15.11 -6.56
C ILE A 289 -1.73 15.59 -5.15
N SER A 290 -1.75 14.67 -4.18
CA SER A 290 -2.24 14.90 -2.81
C SER A 290 -1.92 13.69 -1.94
N SER A 291 -2.15 13.82 -0.63
CA SER A 291 -2.08 12.72 0.33
C SER A 291 -3.45 12.47 0.94
N LEU A 292 -3.72 11.22 1.31
CA LEU A 292 -4.82 10.83 2.17
C LEU A 292 -4.25 10.42 3.52
N GLU A 293 -4.48 11.25 4.53
CA GLU A 293 -4.01 10.99 5.89
C GLU A 293 -4.75 9.81 6.52
N MET A 294 -3.98 8.88 7.07
CA MET A 294 -4.46 7.84 7.99
C MET A 294 -4.35 8.34 9.44
N PRO A 295 -5.02 7.71 10.41
CA PRO A 295 -4.85 8.07 11.81
C PRO A 295 -3.37 8.04 12.22
N THR A 296 -2.91 9.10 12.88
CA THR A 296 -1.50 9.24 13.28
C THR A 296 -1.00 8.03 14.07
N GLY A 297 0.17 7.52 13.71
CA GLY A 297 0.74 6.30 14.30
C GLY A 297 0.31 5.02 13.59
N SER A 298 -0.59 5.11 12.60
CA SER A 298 -0.88 3.96 11.74
C SER A 298 0.21 3.78 10.70
N LEU A 299 0.50 2.53 10.40
CA LEU A 299 1.48 2.15 9.38
C LEU A 299 0.76 1.48 8.21
N PRO A 300 0.10 2.22 7.28
CA PRO A 300 -0.65 1.60 6.20
C PRO A 300 0.25 0.71 5.34
N CYS A 301 -0.24 -0.48 5.00
CA CYS A 301 0.47 -1.42 4.14
C CYS A 301 0.00 -1.33 2.71
N ASP A 302 -1.31 -1.38 2.48
CA ASP A 302 -1.91 -1.34 1.14
C ASP A 302 -3.36 -0.83 1.21
N ILE A 303 -3.90 -0.39 0.07
CA ILE A 303 -5.25 0.15 -0.10
C ILE A 303 -6.01 -0.54 -1.24
N ASP A 304 -6.96 -1.40 -0.92
CA ASP A 304 -7.86 -2.01 -1.93
C ASP A 304 -9.16 -1.22 -2.09
N TYR A 305 -9.71 -1.22 -3.30
CA TYR A 305 -10.94 -0.51 -3.66
C TYR A 305 -12.06 -1.46 -4.11
N LEU A 306 -13.28 -1.18 -3.63
CA LEU A 306 -14.51 -1.79 -4.13
C LEU A 306 -15.60 -0.74 -4.28
N GLY A 307 -15.77 -0.26 -5.51
CA GLY A 307 -16.70 0.83 -5.82
C GLY A 307 -16.25 2.12 -5.14
N HIS A 308 -17.12 2.70 -4.31
CA HIS A 308 -16.83 3.90 -3.53
C HIS A 308 -16.20 3.61 -2.16
N TYR A 309 -15.97 2.34 -1.82
CA TYR A 309 -15.27 1.96 -0.60
C TYR A 309 -13.78 1.73 -0.87
N ALA A 310 -12.98 2.03 0.13
CA ALA A 310 -11.59 1.59 0.22
C ALA A 310 -11.36 0.87 1.54
N ILE A 311 -10.43 -0.08 1.56
CA ILE A 311 -9.98 -0.77 2.77
C ILE A 311 -8.47 -0.63 2.89
N VAL A 312 -7.97 -0.33 4.09
CA VAL A 312 -6.54 -0.14 4.36
C VAL A 312 -6.16 -0.98 5.57
N ALA A 313 -5.40 -2.05 5.34
CA ALA A 313 -4.73 -2.77 6.43
C ALA A 313 -3.51 -1.96 6.89
N SER A 314 -3.29 -1.90 8.20
CA SER A 314 -2.10 -1.27 8.77
C SER A 314 -1.24 -2.29 9.50
N LEU A 315 0.08 -2.12 9.39
CA LEU A 315 1.07 -2.87 10.14
C LEU A 315 0.97 -2.56 11.62
N ASP A 316 0.75 -1.30 11.98
CA ASP A 316 0.51 -0.84 13.34
C ASP A 316 -0.59 0.20 13.34
N GLY A 317 -1.16 0.45 14.52
CA GLY A 317 -2.14 1.49 14.75
C GLY A 317 -1.67 2.51 15.80
N PRO A 318 -2.52 3.52 16.08
CA PRO A 318 -2.22 4.56 17.07
C PRO A 318 -1.94 4.03 18.48
N ASP A 319 -2.47 2.86 18.83
CA ASP A 319 -2.23 2.17 20.09
C ASP A 319 -1.81 0.71 19.81
N PRO A 320 -0.50 0.42 19.82
CA PRO A 320 0.02 -0.93 19.55
C PRO A 320 -0.47 -2.01 20.51
N SER A 321 -0.92 -1.65 21.73
CA SER A 321 -1.39 -2.64 22.70
C SER A 321 -2.67 -3.36 22.22
N LYS A 322 -3.48 -2.66 21.42
CA LYS A 322 -4.76 -3.14 20.87
C LYS A 322 -4.61 -4.00 19.62
N GLY A 323 -3.41 -4.04 19.04
CA GLY A 323 -3.16 -4.63 17.72
C GLY A 323 -3.54 -3.66 16.59
N ALA A 324 -3.12 -4.00 15.38
CA ALA A 324 -3.27 -3.09 14.25
C ALA A 324 -4.72 -3.04 13.73
N PRO A 325 -5.14 -1.86 13.24
CA PRO A 325 -6.46 -1.65 12.66
C PRO A 325 -6.51 -2.08 11.19
N ILE A 326 -7.74 -2.27 10.71
CA ILE A 326 -8.10 -2.21 9.30
C ILE A 326 -9.12 -1.08 9.14
N TYR A 327 -8.81 -0.11 8.29
CA TYR A 327 -9.67 1.05 8.05
C TYR A 327 -10.57 0.81 6.85
N ILE A 328 -11.84 1.19 6.96
CA ILE A 328 -12.79 1.20 5.85
C ILE A 328 -13.22 2.64 5.60
N LEU A 329 -13.02 3.09 4.38
CA LEU A 329 -13.36 4.42 3.93
C LEU A 329 -14.52 4.35 2.93
N GLU A 330 -15.35 5.38 2.91
CA GLU A 330 -16.35 5.66 1.88
C GLU A 330 -16.06 7.06 1.34
N ASP A 331 -15.80 7.18 0.04
CA ASP A 331 -15.42 8.44 -0.62
C ASP A 331 -14.26 9.16 0.09
N ASN A 332 -13.23 8.40 0.46
CA ASN A 332 -12.04 8.85 1.22
C ASN A 332 -12.31 9.30 2.66
N LYS A 333 -13.50 9.07 3.21
CA LYS A 333 -13.81 9.35 4.62
C LYS A 333 -13.79 8.05 5.41
N LEU A 334 -13.02 8.01 6.50
CA LEU A 334 -13.04 6.89 7.43
C LEU A 334 -14.44 6.72 8.01
N ILE A 335 -15.08 5.57 7.73
CA ILE A 335 -16.43 5.25 8.23
C ILE A 335 -16.43 4.09 9.22
N SER A 336 -15.40 3.24 9.19
CA SER A 336 -15.29 2.11 10.10
C SER A 336 -13.83 1.70 10.35
N THR A 337 -13.53 1.27 11.56
CA THR A 337 -12.25 0.70 11.98
C THR A 337 -12.50 -0.69 12.55
N ILE A 338 -11.89 -1.69 11.94
CA ILE A 338 -11.90 -3.08 12.38
C ILE A 338 -10.65 -3.32 13.21
N MET A 339 -10.79 -3.92 14.39
CA MET A 339 -9.73 -4.30 15.30
C MET A 339 -9.72 -5.83 15.45
N PRO A 340 -9.03 -6.57 14.55
CA PRO A 340 -9.04 -8.03 14.56
C PRO A 340 -8.61 -8.65 15.89
N LYS A 341 -7.55 -8.11 16.52
CA LYS A 341 -7.07 -8.61 17.81
C LYS A 341 -8.00 -8.24 18.97
N GLU A 342 -8.29 -6.95 19.14
CA GLU A 342 -9.05 -6.43 20.29
C GLU A 342 -10.51 -6.89 20.29
N ASP A 343 -11.22 -6.74 19.17
CA ASP A 343 -12.67 -6.93 19.11
C ASP A 343 -13.06 -8.35 18.70
N LEU A 344 -12.24 -9.02 17.89
CA LEU A 344 -12.56 -10.33 17.29
C LEU A 344 -11.77 -11.49 17.91
N GLY A 345 -10.85 -11.22 18.83
CA GLY A 345 -10.06 -12.25 19.53
C GLY A 345 -8.99 -12.92 18.67
N LEU A 346 -8.64 -12.35 17.51
CA LEU A 346 -7.63 -12.89 16.61
C LEU A 346 -6.22 -12.49 17.09
N GLY A 347 -5.68 -13.24 18.05
CA GLY A 347 -4.49 -12.87 18.84
C GLY A 347 -3.20 -12.57 18.05
N ASN A 348 -3.03 -13.17 16.87
CA ASN A 348 -1.86 -12.98 15.99
C ASN A 348 -1.95 -11.72 15.13
N PHE A 349 -3.12 -11.08 15.02
CA PHE A 349 -3.33 -9.86 14.22
C PHE A 349 -2.85 -8.63 15.00
N ARG A 350 -1.60 -8.69 15.46
CA ARG A 350 -0.87 -7.55 16.00
C ARG A 350 -0.47 -6.61 14.87
N HIS A 351 -0.04 -7.18 13.75
CA HIS A 351 0.25 -6.47 12.52
C HIS A 351 -0.58 -7.03 11.36
N ASN A 352 -1.32 -6.19 10.65
CA ASN A 352 -2.08 -6.60 9.47
C ASN A 352 -1.28 -6.22 8.22
N HIS A 353 -0.87 -7.22 7.44
CA HIS A 353 -0.01 -6.96 6.29
C HIS A 353 -0.80 -6.52 5.05
N ASN A 354 -1.93 -7.16 4.78
CA ASN A 354 -2.80 -6.78 3.67
C ASN A 354 -4.25 -7.17 3.99
N ALA A 355 -5.21 -6.44 3.43
CA ALA A 355 -6.62 -6.81 3.46
C ALA A 355 -7.34 -6.32 2.19
N VAL A 356 -8.25 -7.15 1.67
CA VAL A 356 -9.12 -6.80 0.53
C VAL A 356 -10.59 -6.87 0.92
N LEU A 357 -11.41 -6.05 0.26
CA LEU A 357 -12.86 -6.01 0.44
C LEU A 357 -13.55 -6.73 -0.72
N GLN A 358 -14.39 -7.69 -0.36
CA GLN A 358 -15.18 -8.52 -1.26
C GLN A 358 -16.66 -8.27 -1.06
N LYS A 359 -17.46 -8.55 -2.09
CA LYS A 359 -18.93 -8.53 -1.99
C LYS A 359 -19.51 -9.78 -2.63
N VAL A 360 -20.10 -10.64 -1.79
CA VAL A 360 -20.79 -11.85 -2.22
C VAL A 360 -22.28 -11.66 -1.95
N GLY A 361 -23.08 -11.63 -3.02
CA GLY A 361 -24.47 -11.22 -2.95
C GLY A 361 -24.62 -9.81 -2.37
N ASN A 362 -25.34 -9.69 -1.24
CA ASN A 362 -25.60 -8.40 -0.59
C ASN A 362 -24.67 -8.11 0.60
N LYS A 363 -23.72 -8.99 0.91
CA LYS A 363 -22.82 -8.85 2.05
C LYS A 363 -21.41 -8.49 1.61
N PHE A 364 -20.76 -7.65 2.42
CA PHE A 364 -19.32 -7.45 2.33
C PHE A 364 -18.55 -8.50 3.14
N TYR A 365 -17.34 -8.78 2.70
CA TYR A 365 -16.39 -9.68 3.35
C TYR A 365 -15.00 -9.05 3.33
N ILE A 366 -14.24 -9.26 4.40
CA ILE A 366 -12.84 -8.84 4.47
C ILE A 366 -11.99 -10.10 4.48
N ILE A 367 -11.04 -10.19 3.58
CA ILE A 367 -9.99 -11.21 3.62
C ILE A 367 -8.74 -10.49 4.11
N VAL A 368 -8.13 -10.97 5.20
CA VAL A 368 -7.00 -10.30 5.85
C VAL A 368 -5.91 -11.29 6.22
N GLN A 369 -4.66 -10.85 6.08
CA GLN A 369 -3.46 -11.56 6.50
C GLN A 369 -2.72 -10.78 7.58
N ALA A 370 -2.30 -11.48 8.63
CA ALA A 370 -1.40 -10.96 9.65
C ALA A 370 0.07 -11.25 9.30
N TRP A 371 1.00 -10.51 9.90
CA TRP A 371 2.44 -10.73 9.80
C TRP A 371 3.11 -10.62 11.17
N ASP A 372 4.17 -11.41 11.36
CA ASP A 372 5.00 -11.48 12.58
C ASP A 372 4.22 -11.60 13.92
N PRO A 373 3.57 -12.75 14.21
CA PRO A 373 3.53 -13.96 13.40
C PRO A 373 2.44 -13.91 12.32
N GLY A 374 2.68 -14.63 11.21
CA GLY A 374 1.69 -14.72 10.12
C GLY A 374 0.41 -15.47 10.53
N ASP A 375 -0.74 -14.98 10.06
CA ASP A 375 -2.06 -15.61 10.25
C ASP A 375 -3.06 -15.17 9.15
N PHE A 376 -4.24 -15.76 9.12
CA PHE A 376 -5.26 -15.54 8.09
C PHE A 376 -6.68 -15.56 8.67
N ALA A 377 -7.54 -14.68 8.17
CA ALA A 377 -8.97 -14.70 8.49
C ALA A 377 -9.82 -14.17 7.34
N ILE A 378 -11.06 -14.67 7.28
CA ILE A 378 -12.15 -14.09 6.50
C ILE A 378 -13.21 -13.59 7.48
N LEU A 379 -13.56 -12.32 7.36
CA LEU A 379 -14.58 -11.66 8.16
C LEU A 379 -15.83 -11.45 7.31
N GLU A 380 -17.01 -11.65 7.88
CA GLU A 380 -18.28 -11.37 7.21
C GLU A 380 -18.98 -10.15 7.81
N GLN A 381 -19.64 -9.37 6.96
CA GLN A 381 -20.45 -8.25 7.38
C GLN A 381 -21.68 -8.74 8.18
N VAL A 382 -21.91 -8.07 9.31
CA VAL A 382 -23.13 -8.22 10.11
C VAL A 382 -24.21 -7.32 9.53
N ILE A 383 -25.25 -7.92 8.95
CA ILE A 383 -26.46 -7.19 8.51
C ILE A 383 -27.35 -6.95 9.73
N GLN A 384 -27.87 -5.73 9.86
CA GLN A 384 -28.84 -5.36 10.89
C GLN A 384 -30.25 -5.87 10.58
#